data_AF-A0A523AHF3-F1
#
_entry.id   AF-A0A523AHF3-F1
#
_cell.length_a   1.000
_cell.length_b   1.000
_cell.length_c   1.000
_cell.angle_alpha   90.00
_cell.angle_beta   90.00
_cell.angle_gamma   90.00
#
_symmetry.space_group_name_H-M   'P 1'
#
loop_
_entity.id
_entity.type
_entity.pdbx_description
1 polymer ?
#
loop_
_entity_poly.entity_id
_entity_poly.type
_entity_poly.pdbx_seq_one_letter_code
_entity_poly.pdbx_strand_id
1 'polypeptide(L)'
;RTDAGNRTALSGRGGGQTDDKFEEILEAIYAEAKRKSRENGNYELFATACLEIGSYYIENDYKKAEKFLYEVYELRGILDEKRAKKLLNSIANLGLLYCKLRRFDMAKVAYEKARNMVEELGVEDSTFKELEKMLRSF
;
A
#
# COMPACT_ATOMS: atom_id res chain seq x y z
N ARG A 1 38.72 0.62 48.10
CA ARG A 1 37.46 -0.07 47.74
C ARG A 1 37.00 0.53 46.44
N THR A 2 37.28 -0.18 45.35
CA THR A 2 37.09 0.21 43.95
C THR A 2 35.66 -0.04 43.53
N ASP A 3 35.07 0.98 42.92
CA ASP A 3 33.77 0.93 42.25
C ASP A 3 33.90 0.03 41.01
N ALA A 4 33.31 -1.16 41.09
CA ALA A 4 33.27 -2.14 40.01
C ALA A 4 31.83 -2.64 39.90
N GLY A 5 31.03 -1.93 39.12
CA GLY A 5 29.66 -2.30 38.86
C GLY A 5 29.09 -1.82 37.53
N ASN A 6 29.91 -1.30 36.62
CA ASN A 6 29.46 -0.93 35.28
C ASN A 6 29.28 -2.20 34.43
N ARG A 7 28.17 -2.90 34.64
CA ARG A 7 27.67 -3.93 33.72
C ARG A 7 26.74 -3.26 32.72
N THR A 8 27.32 -2.76 31.64
CA THR A 8 26.62 -2.51 30.38
C THR A 8 25.95 -3.82 29.95
N ALA A 9 24.67 -3.96 30.26
CA ALA A 9 23.85 -5.03 29.74
C ALA A 9 23.56 -4.71 28.27
N LEU A 10 24.43 -5.18 27.38
CA LEU A 10 24.15 -5.39 25.98
C LEU A 10 23.08 -6.50 25.88
N SER A 11 21.83 -6.12 26.09
CA SER A 11 20.68 -7.01 25.96
C SER A 11 19.90 -6.62 24.71
N GLY A 12 20.17 -7.34 23.62
CA GLY A 12 19.22 -7.61 22.54
C GLY A 12 18.67 -6.40 21.76
N ARG A 13 19.46 -5.83 20.86
CA ARG A 13 18.94 -4.96 19.78
C ARG A 13 19.66 -5.25 18.47
N GLY A 14 19.33 -6.40 17.87
CA GLY A 14 19.73 -6.74 16.51
C GLY A 14 18.66 -6.44 15.45
N GLY A 15 17.38 -6.29 15.84
CA GLY A 15 16.27 -6.10 14.90
C GLY A 15 15.83 -4.64 14.68
N GLY A 16 15.84 -3.80 15.72
CA GLY A 16 15.27 -2.45 15.62
C GLY A 16 16.04 -1.49 14.70
N GLN A 17 17.38 -1.56 14.67
CA GLN A 17 18.18 -0.62 13.88
C GLN A 17 18.13 -0.91 12.37
N THR A 18 17.83 -2.16 11.98
CA THR A 18 17.64 -2.57 10.59
C THR A 18 16.27 -2.20 10.06
N ASP A 19 15.23 -2.33 10.90
CA ASP A 19 13.87 -1.96 10.53
C ASP A 19 13.74 -0.43 10.40
N ASP A 20 14.35 0.34 11.33
CA ASP A 20 14.38 1.80 11.26
C ASP A 20 15.05 2.32 9.97
N LYS A 21 16.17 1.70 9.58
CA LYS A 21 16.88 2.05 8.33
C LYS A 21 16.08 1.66 7.08
N PHE A 22 15.36 0.54 7.14
CA PHE A 22 14.52 0.10 6.03
C PHE A 22 13.34 1.04 5.85
N GLU A 23 12.71 1.46 6.95
CA GLU A 23 11.62 2.44 6.94
C GLU A 23 12.08 3.80 6.38
N GLU A 24 13.25 4.30 6.77
CA GLU A 24 13.85 5.51 6.19
C GLU A 24 14.03 5.40 4.66
N ILE A 25 14.44 4.23 4.15
CA ILE A 25 14.56 3.97 2.71
C ILE A 25 13.19 4.01 2.03
N LEU A 26 12.16 3.40 2.62
CA LEU A 26 10.80 3.42 2.06
C LEU A 26 10.23 4.84 2.02
N GLU A 27 10.47 5.64 3.06
CA GLU A 27 10.06 7.04 3.10
C GLU A 27 10.78 7.87 2.02
N ALA A 28 12.08 7.65 1.82
CA ALA A 28 12.85 8.30 0.77
C ALA A 28 12.33 7.92 -0.63
N ILE A 29 12.05 6.63 -0.88
CA ILE A 29 11.46 6.15 -2.14
C ILE A 29 10.09 6.80 -2.37
N TYR A 30 9.24 6.84 -1.35
CA TYR A 30 7.93 7.48 -1.42
C TYR A 30 8.04 8.96 -1.78
N ALA A 31 8.89 9.71 -1.07
CA ALA A 31 9.09 11.14 -1.29
C ALA A 31 9.61 11.42 -2.70
N GLU A 32 10.59 10.63 -3.16
CA GLU A 32 11.15 10.71 -4.50
C GLU A 32 10.11 10.41 -5.58
N ALA A 33 9.34 9.33 -5.44
CA ALA A 33 8.30 8.95 -6.38
C ALA A 33 7.18 9.99 -6.44
N LYS A 34 6.79 10.57 -5.30
CA LYS A 34 5.79 11.65 -5.22
C LYS A 34 6.28 12.93 -5.85
N ARG A 35 7.56 13.29 -5.65
CA ARG A 35 8.17 14.48 -6.27
C ARG A 35 8.23 14.31 -7.78
N LYS A 36 8.78 13.21 -8.27
CA LYS A 36 8.88 12.92 -9.70
C LYS A 36 7.52 12.90 -10.38
N SER A 37 6.52 12.24 -9.78
CA SER A 37 5.17 12.19 -10.38
C SER A 37 4.54 13.56 -10.56
N ARG A 38 4.81 14.50 -9.65
CA ARG A 38 4.38 15.90 -9.79
C ARG A 38 5.17 16.67 -10.85
N GLU A 39 6.47 16.43 -10.96
CA GLU A 39 7.35 17.10 -11.93
C GLU A 39 7.05 16.69 -13.38
N ASN A 40 6.78 15.40 -13.62
CA ASN A 40 6.66 14.84 -14.97
C ASN A 40 5.31 14.19 -15.28
N GLY A 41 4.34 14.25 -14.35
CA GLY A 41 3.01 13.64 -14.51
C GLY A 41 3.00 12.11 -14.49
N ASN A 42 4.09 11.46 -14.05
CA ASN A 42 4.20 10.01 -13.97
C ASN A 42 3.63 9.47 -12.65
N TYR A 43 2.31 9.53 -12.53
CA TYR A 43 1.58 8.99 -11.40
C TYR A 43 1.53 7.45 -11.37
N GLU A 44 1.88 6.77 -12.46
CA GLU A 44 1.97 5.30 -12.52
C GLU A 44 3.13 4.81 -11.64
N LEU A 45 4.30 5.45 -11.72
CA LEU A 45 5.44 5.15 -10.85
C LEU A 45 5.10 5.39 -9.37
N PHE A 46 4.40 6.48 -9.07
CA PHE A 46 4.01 6.80 -7.71
C PHE A 46 2.98 5.82 -7.15
N ALA A 47 2.00 5.41 -7.95
CA ALA A 47 1.04 4.38 -7.57
C ALA A 47 1.76 3.06 -7.25
N THR A 48 2.66 2.60 -8.12
CA THR A 48 3.45 1.38 -7.88
C THR A 48 4.26 1.48 -6.59
N ALA A 49 4.97 2.59 -6.35
CA ALA A 49 5.73 2.78 -5.12
C ALA A 49 4.83 2.69 -3.88
N CYS A 50 3.66 3.33 -3.89
CA CYS A 50 2.72 3.25 -2.78
C CYS A 50 2.19 1.83 -2.56
N LEU A 51 1.91 1.08 -3.64
CA LEU A 51 1.44 -0.30 -3.52
C LEU A 51 2.51 -1.22 -2.92
N GLU A 52 3.77 -1.10 -3.34
CA GLU A 52 4.88 -1.90 -2.80
C GLU A 52 5.15 -1.56 -1.33
N ILE A 53 5.18 -0.27 -1.00
CA ILE A 53 5.36 0.19 0.38
C ILE A 53 4.18 -0.24 1.26
N GLY A 54 2.95 -0.12 0.76
CA GLY A 54 1.76 -0.60 1.44
C GLY A 54 1.79 -2.10 1.68
N SER A 55 2.32 -2.87 0.71
CA SER A 55 2.52 -4.32 0.82
C SER A 55 3.50 -4.69 1.94
N TYR A 56 4.61 -3.96 2.08
CA TYR A 56 5.55 -4.13 3.20
C TYR A 56 4.88 -3.93 4.57
N TYR A 57 3.98 -2.95 4.67
CA TYR A 57 3.31 -2.64 5.93
C TYR A 57 2.20 -3.62 6.32
N ILE A 58 1.78 -4.55 5.44
CA ILE A 58 0.68 -5.50 5.75
C ILE A 58 0.94 -6.30 7.02
N GLU A 59 2.18 -6.75 7.19
CA GLU A 59 2.58 -7.60 8.29
C GLU A 59 3.15 -6.82 9.49
N ASN A 60 3.46 -5.52 9.30
CA ASN A 60 4.15 -4.69 10.29
C ASN A 60 3.24 -3.62 10.92
N ASP A 61 2.49 -2.89 10.11
CA ASP A 61 1.59 -1.80 10.55
C ASP A 61 0.42 -1.64 9.58
N TYR A 62 -0.72 -2.23 9.95
CA TYR A 62 -1.95 -2.18 9.18
C TYR A 62 -2.39 -0.76 8.81
N LYS A 63 -2.26 0.20 9.73
CA LYS A 63 -2.73 1.58 9.49
C LYS A 63 -1.86 2.27 8.44
N LYS A 64 -0.56 1.97 8.42
CA LYS A 64 0.33 2.45 7.36
C LYS A 64 -0.02 1.81 6.02
N ALA A 65 -0.28 0.51 5.97
CA ALA A 65 -0.71 -0.17 4.74
C ALA A 65 -1.98 0.47 4.14
N GLU A 66 -2.99 0.73 4.99
CA GLU A 66 -4.23 1.39 4.60
C GLU A 66 -3.99 2.80 4.06
N LYS A 67 -3.14 3.60 4.72
CA LYS A 67 -2.78 4.95 4.24
C LYS A 67 -2.26 4.93 2.80
N PHE A 68 -1.39 3.98 2.45
CA PHE A 68 -0.86 3.89 1.08
C PHE A 68 -1.93 3.46 0.07
N LEU A 69 -2.84 2.55 0.46
CA LEU A 69 -3.99 2.20 -0.38
C LEU A 69 -4.89 3.43 -0.66
N TYR A 70 -5.08 4.30 0.33
CA TYR A 70 -5.80 5.57 0.13
C TYR A 70 -5.06 6.52 -0.80
N GLU A 71 -3.75 6.73 -0.61
CA GLU A 71 -2.96 7.59 -1.51
C GLU A 71 -3.05 7.13 -2.96
N VAL A 72 -3.00 5.82 -3.22
CA VAL A 72 -3.16 5.24 -4.56
C VAL A 72 -4.56 5.53 -5.11
N TYR A 73 -5.60 5.32 -4.31
CA TYR A 73 -6.98 5.57 -4.72
C TYR A 73 -7.23 7.05 -5.09
N GLU A 74 -6.64 8.00 -4.37
CA GLU A 74 -6.79 9.44 -4.68
C GLU A 74 -6.20 9.83 -6.04
N LEU A 75 -5.27 9.04 -6.59
CA LEU A 75 -4.73 9.29 -7.93
C LEU A 75 -5.79 9.11 -9.03
N ARG A 76 -6.89 8.41 -8.79
CA ARG A 76 -7.94 8.21 -9.80
C ARG A 76 -8.48 9.54 -10.37
N GLY A 77 -8.57 10.58 -9.53
CA GLY A 77 -9.13 11.89 -9.90
C GLY A 77 -8.20 12.76 -10.75
N ILE A 78 -6.93 12.38 -10.89
CA ILE A 78 -5.92 13.12 -11.67
C ILE A 78 -5.45 12.36 -12.91
N LEU A 79 -5.89 11.11 -13.07
CA LEU A 79 -5.47 10.23 -14.15
C LEU A 79 -6.46 10.28 -15.32
N ASP A 80 -5.93 10.15 -16.54
CA ASP A 80 -6.77 9.83 -17.69
C ASP A 80 -7.40 8.42 -17.53
N GLU A 81 -8.45 8.14 -18.31
CA GLU A 81 -9.22 6.90 -18.23
C GLU A 81 -8.33 5.65 -18.37
N LYS A 82 -7.34 5.67 -19.27
CA LYS A 82 -6.45 4.53 -19.51
C LYS A 82 -5.59 4.25 -18.29
N ARG A 83 -5.04 5.29 -17.66
CA ARG A 83 -4.24 5.18 -16.44
C ARG A 83 -5.09 4.83 -15.23
N ALA A 84 -6.31 5.36 -15.14
CA ALA A 84 -7.26 5.02 -14.08
C ALA A 84 -7.67 3.54 -14.15
N LYS A 85 -7.87 2.98 -15.35
CA LYS A 85 -8.10 1.53 -15.56
C LYS A 85 -6.93 0.67 -15.12
N LYS A 86 -5.69 1.11 -15.36
CA LYS A 86 -4.51 0.40 -14.81
C LYS A 86 -4.47 0.44 -13.29
N LEU A 87 -4.72 1.61 -12.71
CA LEU A 87 -4.78 1.83 -11.27
C LEU A 87 -5.83 0.92 -10.61
N LEU A 88 -7.01 0.79 -11.22
CA LEU A 88 -8.07 -0.13 -10.81
C LEU A 88 -7.55 -1.58 -10.70
N ASN A 89 -6.90 -2.09 -11.76
CA ASN A 89 -6.35 -3.45 -11.76
C ASN A 89 -5.31 -3.65 -10.65
N SER A 90 -4.48 -2.65 -10.40
CA SER A 90 -3.49 -2.70 -9.32
C SER A 90 -4.12 -2.77 -7.94
N ILE A 91 -5.18 -1.98 -7.67
CA ILE A 91 -5.93 -2.02 -6.41
C ILE A 91 -6.64 -3.37 -6.24
N ALA A 92 -7.26 -3.91 -7.29
CA ALA A 92 -7.93 -5.21 -7.23
C ALA A 92 -6.94 -6.36 -6.94
N ASN A 93 -5.74 -6.31 -7.54
CA ASN A 93 -4.67 -7.26 -7.27
C ASN A 93 -4.17 -7.19 -5.82
N LEU A 94 -4.13 -6.00 -5.24
CA LEU A 94 -3.79 -5.82 -3.84
C LEU A 94 -4.87 -6.42 -2.91
N GLY A 95 -6.15 -6.27 -3.26
CA GLY A 95 -7.25 -6.98 -2.59
C GLY A 95 -7.05 -8.50 -2.60
N LEU A 96 -6.61 -9.05 -3.74
CA LEU A 96 -6.31 -10.49 -3.86
C LEU A 96 -5.10 -10.89 -3.00
N LEU A 97 -4.05 -10.07 -2.95
CA LEU A 97 -2.89 -10.31 -2.09
C LEU A 97 -3.32 -10.32 -0.62
N TYR A 98 -4.15 -9.38 -0.19
CA TYR A 98 -4.71 -9.34 1.15
C TYR A 98 -5.52 -10.59 1.48
N CYS A 99 -6.33 -11.11 0.54
CA CYS A 99 -7.01 -12.41 0.71
C CYS A 99 -6.01 -13.55 0.95
N LYS A 100 -4.94 -13.63 0.14
CA LYS A 100 -3.90 -14.67 0.28
C LYS A 100 -3.19 -14.60 1.63
N LEU A 101 -3.02 -13.40 2.19
CA LEU A 101 -2.45 -13.16 3.51
C LEU A 101 -3.48 -13.24 4.65
N ARG A 102 -4.72 -13.68 4.35
CA ARG A 102 -5.85 -13.75 5.29
C ARG A 102 -6.16 -12.42 5.98
N ARG A 103 -5.86 -11.29 5.33
CA ARG A 103 -6.19 -9.93 5.78
C ARG A 103 -7.51 -9.49 5.13
N PHE A 104 -8.60 -10.16 5.52
CA PHE A 104 -9.91 -10.00 4.91
C PHE A 104 -10.47 -8.57 5.01
N ASP A 105 -10.23 -7.88 6.13
CA ASP A 105 -10.66 -6.47 6.29
C ASP A 105 -9.99 -5.54 5.26
N MET A 106 -8.69 -5.71 5.01
CA MET A 106 -7.98 -4.95 3.98
C MET A 106 -8.42 -5.33 2.58
N ALA A 107 -8.63 -6.62 2.34
CA ALA A 107 -9.12 -7.11 1.07
C ALA A 107 -10.46 -6.46 0.72
N LYS A 108 -11.37 -6.38 1.69
CA LYS A 108 -12.64 -5.68 1.55
C LYS A 108 -12.46 -4.20 1.21
N VAL A 109 -11.62 -3.47 1.94
CA VAL A 109 -11.36 -2.04 1.65
C VAL A 109 -10.78 -1.85 0.24
N ALA A 110 -9.85 -2.69 -0.19
CA ALA A 110 -9.27 -2.63 -1.53
C ALA A 110 -10.33 -2.92 -2.61
N TYR A 111 -11.15 -3.96 -2.43
CA TYR A 111 -12.21 -4.29 -3.38
C TYR A 111 -13.35 -3.27 -3.42
N GLU A 112 -13.70 -2.63 -2.30
CA GLU A 112 -14.66 -1.53 -2.26
C GLU A 112 -14.13 -0.32 -3.05
N LYS A 113 -12.86 0.04 -2.88
CA LYS A 113 -12.22 1.10 -3.67
C LYS A 113 -12.18 0.77 -5.16
N ALA A 114 -11.83 -0.47 -5.52
CA ALA A 114 -11.86 -0.94 -6.90
C ALA A 114 -13.29 -0.86 -7.48
N ARG A 115 -14.31 -1.26 -6.72
CA ARG A 115 -15.71 -1.19 -7.16
C ARG A 115 -16.13 0.26 -7.43
N ASN A 116 -15.82 1.17 -6.51
CA ASN A 116 -16.13 2.59 -6.69
C ASN A 116 -15.44 3.16 -7.94
N MET A 117 -14.19 2.75 -8.23
CA MET A 117 -13.52 3.15 -9.47
C MET A 117 -14.19 2.59 -10.73
N VAL A 118 -14.71 1.36 -10.70
CA VAL A 118 -15.47 0.79 -11.83
C VAL A 118 -16.72 1.61 -12.11
N GLU A 119 -17.45 2.01 -11.07
CA GLU A 119 -18.62 2.88 -11.18
C GLU A 119 -18.26 4.26 -11.75
N GLU A 120 -17.19 4.88 -11.24
CA GLU A 120 -16.69 6.19 -11.71
C GLU A 120 -16.25 6.17 -13.18
N LEU A 121 -15.59 5.09 -13.61
CA LEU A 121 -15.03 4.94 -14.95
C LEU A 121 -16.01 4.32 -15.96
N GLY A 122 -17.18 3.83 -15.53
CA GLY A 122 -18.12 3.11 -16.38
C GLY A 122 -17.52 1.84 -17.01
N VAL A 123 -16.62 1.15 -16.30
CA VAL A 123 -15.95 -0.07 -16.80
C VAL A 123 -16.95 -1.24 -16.82
N GLU A 124 -16.71 -2.19 -17.72
CA GLU A 124 -17.58 -3.35 -17.98
C GLU A 124 -18.18 -4.02 -16.74
N ASP A 125 -19.42 -4.48 -16.92
CA ASP A 125 -20.22 -5.25 -15.97
C ASP A 125 -19.53 -6.55 -15.50
N SER A 126 -18.61 -7.11 -16.31
CA SER A 126 -17.83 -8.31 -15.98
C SER A 126 -16.89 -8.11 -14.78
N THR A 127 -16.08 -7.05 -14.81
CA THR A 127 -15.15 -6.70 -13.72
C THR A 127 -15.92 -6.29 -12.46
N PHE A 128 -17.01 -5.54 -12.63
CA PHE A 128 -17.90 -5.18 -11.53
C PHE A 128 -18.46 -6.43 -10.81
N LYS A 129 -18.99 -7.40 -11.57
CA LYS A 129 -19.52 -8.66 -11.02
C LYS A 129 -18.47 -9.48 -10.29
N GLU A 130 -17.24 -9.52 -10.79
CA GLU A 130 -16.13 -10.20 -10.10
C GLU A 130 -15.83 -9.55 -8.75
N LEU A 131 -15.74 -8.22 -8.72
CA LEU A 131 -15.55 -7.47 -7.47
C LEU A 131 -16.71 -7.67 -6.49
N GLU A 132 -17.96 -7.66 -6.95
CA GLU A 132 -19.11 -7.98 -6.10
C GLU A 132 -19.03 -9.39 -5.51
N LYS A 133 -18.65 -10.38 -6.33
CA LYS A 133 -18.50 -11.76 -5.87
C LYS A 133 -17.42 -11.87 -4.79
N MET A 134 -16.29 -11.19 -4.99
CA MET A 134 -15.22 -11.12 -3.99
C MET A 134 -15.72 -10.44 -2.71
N LEU A 135 -16.42 -9.32 -2.82
CA LEU A 135 -16.97 -8.59 -1.66
C LEU A 135 -17.99 -9.40 -0.85
N ARG A 136 -18.80 -10.24 -1.50
CA ARG A 136 -19.75 -11.15 -0.84
C ARG A 136 -19.08 -12.34 -0.13
N SER A 137 -17.79 -12.57 -0.37
CA SER A 137 -17.04 -13.68 0.22
C SER A 137 -16.40 -13.36 1.58
N PHE A 138 -16.52 -12.10 2.04
CA PHE A 138 -16.13 -11.63 3.37
C PHE A 138 -17.35 -11.48 4.26
#